data_AF-G7VIE4-F1
#
_entry.id   AF-G7VIE4-F1
#
_cell.length_a   1.000
_cell.length_b   1.000
_cell.length_c   1.000
_cell.angle_alpha   90.00
_cell.angle_beta   90.00
_cell.angle_gamma   90.00
#
_symmetry.space_group_name_H-M   'P 1'
#
loop_
_entity.id
_entity.type
_entity.pdbx_description
1 polymer ?
#
loop_
_entity_poly.entity_id
_entity_poly.type
_entity_poly.pdbx_seq_one_letter_code
_entity_poly.pdbx_strand_id
1 'polypeptide(L)'
;MSEIETAVDCLKRHDPHHREYYDRNRENIIQKIQRLGDVTRIECPENDTTHRGRKADLFIATSTRRYIIEVKLCLSTSASLGRHILRKAKDTLSLFNEQDAALLVAVDSSKVDDACEKLMTRLRRMFTKGFGVDVGDVTCTPSTLVEGMPYISIRFKRASEALRVLKQFGVTEIGILPL
;
A
#
# COMPACT_ATOMS: atom_id res chain seq x y z
N MET A 1 22.03 8.62 9.94
CA MET A 1 20.58 8.45 9.73
C MET A 1 20.39 7.09 9.10
N SER A 2 19.62 6.20 9.71
CA SER A 2 19.41 4.86 9.15
C SER A 2 18.59 4.96 7.87
N GLU A 3 18.73 4.02 6.92
CA GLU A 3 17.91 3.99 5.70
C GLU A 3 16.40 3.98 6.03
N ILE A 4 16.02 3.40 7.16
CA ILE A 4 14.63 3.33 7.63
C ILE A 4 14.11 4.69 8.11
N GLU A 5 14.94 5.52 8.71
CA GLU A 5 14.56 6.90 9.06
C GLU A 5 14.25 7.73 7.80
N THR A 6 14.96 7.43 6.70
CA THR A 6 14.74 8.08 5.40
C THR A 6 13.32 7.81 4.89
N ALA A 7 12.71 6.66 5.22
CA ALA A 7 11.32 6.36 4.86
C ALA A 7 10.32 7.31 5.52
N VAL A 8 10.49 7.63 6.80
CA VAL A 8 9.58 8.56 7.50
C VAL A 8 9.73 9.97 6.93
N ASP A 9 10.96 10.40 6.70
CA ASP A 9 11.23 11.72 6.13
C ASP A 9 10.70 11.84 4.70
N CYS A 10 10.70 10.74 3.94
CA CYS A 10 10.07 10.63 2.64
C CYS A 10 8.56 10.92 2.69
N LEU A 11 7.84 10.18 3.54
CA LEU A 11 6.39 10.34 3.71
C LEU A 11 6.06 11.76 4.16
N LYS A 12 6.80 12.26 5.14
CA LYS A 12 6.64 13.61 5.68
C LYS A 12 6.85 14.71 4.64
N ARG A 13 7.77 14.51 3.69
CA ARG A 13 8.06 15.48 2.62
C ARG A 13 6.92 15.59 1.62
N HIS A 14 6.33 14.46 1.24
CA HIS A 14 5.31 14.39 0.19
C HIS A 14 3.88 14.51 0.73
N ASP A 15 3.72 14.53 2.05
CA ASP A 15 2.45 14.82 2.73
C ASP A 15 2.62 15.91 3.82
N PRO A 16 2.87 17.17 3.41
CA PRO A 16 3.20 18.26 4.32
C PRO A 16 2.04 18.66 5.26
N HIS A 17 0.80 18.27 4.95
CA HIS A 17 -0.36 18.53 5.79
C HIS A 17 -0.43 17.62 7.02
N HIS A 18 0.27 16.48 7.01
CA HIS A 18 0.25 15.51 8.11
C HIS A 18 1.62 15.36 8.79
N ARG A 19 2.50 16.38 8.72
CA ARG A 19 3.85 16.34 9.33
C ARG A 19 3.84 15.95 10.81
N GLU A 20 2.90 16.50 11.59
CA GLU A 20 2.75 16.18 13.01
C GLU A 20 2.38 14.71 13.25
N TYR A 21 1.59 14.10 12.36
CA TYR A 21 1.26 12.69 12.46
C TYR A 21 2.51 11.82 12.27
N TYR A 22 3.34 12.12 11.26
CA TYR A 22 4.59 11.38 11.03
C TYR A 22 5.59 11.57 12.17
N ASP A 23 5.67 12.77 12.76
CA ASP A 23 6.54 13.00 13.92
C ASP A 23 6.07 12.23 15.14
N ARG A 24 4.76 12.28 15.44
CA ARG A 24 4.18 11.56 16.59
C ARG A 24 4.27 10.04 16.45
N ASN A 25 4.15 9.52 15.24
CA ASN A 25 4.13 8.07 14.96
C ASN A 25 5.46 7.55 14.39
N ARG A 26 6.53 8.35 14.41
CA ARG A 26 7.83 8.01 13.80
C ARG A 26 8.34 6.65 14.22
N GLU A 27 8.41 6.40 15.53
CA GLU A 27 8.91 5.14 16.08
C GLU A 27 8.06 3.94 15.65
N ASN A 28 6.74 4.09 15.65
CA ASN A 28 5.82 3.05 15.21
C ASN A 28 6.03 2.71 13.72
N ILE A 29 6.12 3.72 12.86
CA ILE A 29 6.37 3.52 11.42
C ILE A 29 7.72 2.82 11.20
N ILE A 30 8.78 3.25 11.89
CA ILE A 30 10.11 2.64 11.84
C ILE A 30 10.05 1.17 12.27
N GLN A 31 9.43 0.88 13.41
CA GLN A 31 9.28 -0.49 13.93
C GLN A 31 8.50 -1.37 12.95
N LYS A 32 7.46 -0.83 12.30
CA LYS A 32 6.71 -1.57 11.28
C LYS A 32 7.59 -1.90 10.08
N ILE A 33 8.33 -0.93 9.55
CA ILE A 33 9.25 -1.17 8.42
C ILE A 33 10.31 -2.21 8.79
N GLN A 34 10.92 -2.11 9.97
CA GLN A 34 11.91 -3.07 10.46
C GLN A 34 11.34 -4.50 10.55
N ARG A 35 10.09 -4.64 10.99
CA ARG A 35 9.44 -5.95 11.11
C ARG A 35 9.13 -6.60 9.77
N LEU A 36 9.09 -5.86 8.66
CA LEU A 36 8.86 -6.44 7.32
C LEU A 36 9.95 -7.47 6.94
N GLY A 37 11.12 -7.40 7.56
CA GLY A 37 12.21 -8.34 7.42
C GLY A 37 13.56 -7.63 7.28
N ASP A 38 14.53 -8.34 6.73
CA ASP A 38 15.83 -7.78 6.38
C ASP A 38 15.68 -6.82 5.20
N VAL A 39 15.57 -5.52 5.50
CA VAL A 39 15.35 -4.44 4.52
C VAL A 39 16.64 -4.20 3.76
N THR A 40 16.61 -4.40 2.44
CA THR A 40 17.76 -4.22 1.55
C THR A 40 17.69 -2.95 0.71
N ARG A 41 16.48 -2.35 0.60
CA ARG A 41 16.28 -1.13 -0.18
C ARG A 41 15.01 -0.39 0.27
N ILE A 42 15.11 0.92 0.42
CA ILE A 42 13.97 1.83 0.62
C ILE A 42 14.07 2.93 -0.42
N GLU A 43 12.99 3.14 -1.16
CA GLU A 43 12.90 4.18 -2.19
C GLU A 43 11.70 5.08 -1.98
N CYS A 44 11.87 6.33 -2.39
CA CYS A 44 10.85 7.36 -2.45
C CYS A 44 10.45 7.58 -3.90
N PRO A 45 9.42 6.88 -4.42
CA PRO A 45 9.09 6.97 -5.84
C PRO A 45 8.78 8.43 -6.25
N GLU A 46 8.13 9.19 -5.38
CA GLU A 46 7.79 10.61 -5.61
C GLU A 46 9.01 11.55 -5.73
N ASN A 47 10.21 11.15 -5.30
CA ASN A 47 11.43 11.95 -5.54
C ASN A 47 11.90 11.90 -7.00
N ASP A 48 11.51 10.89 -7.78
CA ASP A 48 11.89 10.81 -9.19
C ASP A 48 11.05 11.80 -10.00
N THR A 49 11.65 12.85 -10.56
CA THR A 49 10.94 13.86 -11.37
C THR A 49 10.89 13.53 -12.86
N THR A 50 11.61 12.50 -13.30
CA THR A 50 11.74 12.10 -14.71
C THR A 50 10.62 11.15 -15.14
N HIS A 51 10.16 10.31 -14.20
CA HIS A 51 9.09 9.36 -14.42
C HIS A 51 7.73 10.06 -14.39
N ARG A 52 7.01 10.00 -15.52
CA ARG A 52 5.69 10.65 -15.68
C ARG A 52 4.51 9.82 -15.18
N GLY A 53 4.76 8.57 -14.76
CA GLY A 53 3.73 7.68 -14.22
C GLY A 53 3.26 8.08 -12.82
N ARG A 54 2.18 7.44 -12.36
CA ARG A 54 1.69 7.64 -10.99
C ARG A 54 2.57 6.88 -10.02
N LYS A 55 2.97 7.52 -8.94
CA LYS A 55 3.93 6.96 -7.99
C LYS A 55 3.24 6.67 -6.66
N ALA A 56 3.68 5.60 -6.01
CA ALA A 56 3.30 5.32 -4.63
C ALA A 56 4.16 6.16 -3.67
N ASP A 57 3.78 6.20 -2.41
CA ASP A 57 4.46 7.05 -1.42
C ASP A 57 5.80 6.43 -0.99
N LEU A 58 5.87 5.09 -0.90
CA LEU A 58 7.08 4.35 -0.59
C LEU A 58 7.17 3.02 -1.34
N PHE A 59 8.41 2.62 -1.65
CA PHE A 59 8.76 1.28 -2.06
C PHE A 59 9.81 0.70 -1.10
N ILE A 60 9.62 -0.55 -0.68
CA ILE A 60 10.52 -1.25 0.23
C ILE A 60 10.81 -2.65 -0.32
N ALA A 61 12.09 -3.01 -0.45
CA ALA A 61 12.51 -4.37 -0.72
C ALA A 61 13.16 -4.98 0.51
N THR A 62 12.81 -6.23 0.78
CA THR A 62 13.51 -7.11 1.72
C THR A 62 14.18 -8.24 0.95
N SER A 63 14.99 -9.03 1.66
CA SER A 63 15.60 -10.24 1.10
C SER A 63 14.59 -11.23 0.50
N THR A 64 13.34 -11.22 0.97
CA THR A 64 12.31 -12.21 0.58
C THR A 64 11.12 -11.62 -0.17
N ARG A 65 10.80 -10.33 0.01
CA ARG A 65 9.59 -9.71 -0.52
C ARG A 65 9.80 -8.25 -0.92
N ARG A 66 8.86 -7.72 -1.69
CA ARG A 66 8.77 -6.30 -2.02
C ARG A 66 7.42 -5.77 -1.58
N TYR A 67 7.41 -4.52 -1.16
CA TYR A 67 6.25 -3.83 -0.64
C TYR A 67 6.13 -2.47 -1.30
N ILE A 68 4.91 -2.15 -1.71
CA ILE A 68 4.53 -0.81 -2.14
C ILE A 68 3.57 -0.27 -1.09
N ILE A 69 3.91 0.86 -0.49
CA ILE A 69 3.11 1.47 0.56
C ILE A 69 2.48 2.75 0.01
N GLU A 70 1.15 2.81 0.10
CA GLU A 70 0.35 4.00 -0.18
C GLU A 70 -0.31 4.44 1.13
N VAL A 71 0.08 5.61 1.64
CA VAL A 71 -0.40 6.19 2.88
C VAL A 71 -1.69 7.00 2.63
N LYS A 72 -2.67 6.84 3.52
CA LYS A 72 -3.96 7.53 3.50
C LYS A 72 -4.38 7.89 4.93
N LEU A 73 -3.91 9.04 5.40
CA LEU A 73 -4.25 9.57 6.74
C LEU A 73 -5.60 10.29 6.77
N CYS A 74 -6.07 10.79 5.62
CA CYS A 74 -7.40 11.36 5.46
C CYS A 74 -8.31 10.47 4.60
N LEU A 75 -9.39 9.99 5.20
CA LEU A 75 -10.41 9.14 4.54
C LEU A 75 -11.70 9.91 4.20
N SER A 76 -11.63 11.25 4.15
CA SER A 76 -12.78 12.14 3.98
C SER A 76 -13.66 11.83 2.76
N THR A 77 -13.15 11.12 1.75
CA THR A 77 -13.98 10.56 0.67
C THR A 77 -13.54 9.14 0.31
N SER A 78 -14.48 8.28 -0.11
CA SER A 78 -14.16 6.95 -0.67
C SER A 78 -13.30 7.01 -1.93
N ALA A 79 -13.19 8.18 -2.57
CA ALA A 79 -12.33 8.42 -3.72
C ALA A 79 -10.84 8.60 -3.36
N SER A 80 -10.50 8.87 -2.08
CA SER A 80 -9.11 8.97 -1.63
C SER A 80 -8.44 7.60 -1.51
N LEU A 81 -9.22 6.57 -1.17
CA LEU A 81 -8.76 5.19 -1.11
C LEU A 81 -8.93 4.52 -2.48
N GLY A 82 -7.82 4.27 -3.18
CA GLY A 82 -7.82 3.34 -4.31
C GLY A 82 -7.95 3.96 -5.71
N ARG A 83 -8.05 5.29 -5.86
CA ARG A 83 -7.99 5.91 -7.20
C ARG A 83 -6.61 5.66 -7.80
N HIS A 84 -6.57 4.87 -8.88
CA HIS A 84 -5.34 4.48 -9.57
C HIS A 84 -4.37 3.63 -8.74
N ILE A 85 -4.79 2.98 -7.65
CA ILE A 85 -3.84 2.30 -6.75
C ILE A 85 -3.07 1.17 -7.43
N LEU A 86 -3.72 0.36 -8.27
CA LEU A 86 -3.03 -0.65 -9.07
C LEU A 86 -2.10 -0.03 -10.13
N ARG A 87 -2.47 1.14 -10.67
CA ARG A 87 -1.61 1.86 -11.63
C ARG A 87 -0.38 2.41 -10.93
N LYS A 88 -0.53 3.01 -9.74
CA LYS A 88 0.59 3.45 -8.89
C LYS A 88 1.53 2.28 -8.60
N ALA A 89 1.00 1.12 -8.23
CA ALA A 89 1.82 -0.07 -8.02
C ALA A 89 2.63 -0.44 -9.28
N LYS A 90 1.97 -0.59 -10.43
CA LYS A 90 2.62 -0.93 -11.70
C LYS A 90 3.70 0.08 -12.13
N ASP A 91 3.37 1.36 -12.04
CA ASP A 91 4.25 2.46 -12.46
C ASP A 91 5.48 2.55 -11.50
N THR A 92 5.30 2.34 -10.19
CA THR A 92 6.40 2.24 -9.21
C THR A 92 7.28 1.00 -9.46
N LEU A 93 6.70 -0.16 -9.75
CA LEU A 93 7.46 -1.36 -10.10
C LEU A 93 8.30 -1.16 -11.36
N SER A 94 7.70 -0.53 -12.38
CA SER A 94 8.41 -0.18 -13.62
C SER A 94 9.57 0.78 -13.38
N LEU A 95 9.42 1.74 -12.46
CA LEU A 95 10.46 2.70 -12.12
C LEU A 95 11.71 2.01 -11.53
N PHE A 96 11.53 0.99 -10.70
CA PHE A 96 12.61 0.29 -10.02
C PHE A 96 12.99 -1.06 -10.64
N ASN A 97 12.47 -1.36 -11.83
CA ASN A 97 12.65 -2.62 -12.55
C ASN A 97 12.34 -3.86 -11.69
N GLU A 98 11.25 -3.80 -10.94
CA GLU A 98 10.75 -4.89 -10.09
C GLU A 98 9.56 -5.59 -10.75
N GLN A 99 9.43 -6.89 -10.52
CA GLN A 99 8.37 -7.69 -11.15
C GLN A 99 7.06 -7.64 -10.39
N ASP A 100 7.14 -7.76 -9.07
CA ASP A 100 5.97 -7.81 -8.21
C ASP A 100 6.21 -7.25 -6.80
N ALA A 101 5.11 -6.93 -6.11
CA ALA A 101 5.10 -6.49 -4.73
C ALA A 101 3.75 -6.75 -4.05
N ALA A 102 3.76 -6.84 -2.72
CA ALA A 102 2.56 -6.67 -1.90
C ALA A 102 2.20 -5.18 -1.82
N LEU A 103 0.92 -4.85 -2.03
CA LEU A 103 0.41 -3.48 -1.97
C LEU A 103 -0.24 -3.22 -0.61
N LEU A 104 0.37 -2.35 0.17
CA LEU A 104 -0.09 -1.99 1.51
C LEU A 104 -0.70 -0.59 1.49
N VAL A 105 -1.97 -0.49 1.90
CA VAL A 105 -2.66 0.78 2.13
C VAL A 105 -2.47 1.13 3.60
N ALA A 106 -1.56 2.05 3.89
CA ALA A 106 -1.25 2.44 5.24
C ALA A 106 -2.21 3.53 5.72
N VAL A 107 -2.86 3.35 6.87
CA VAL A 107 -3.90 4.25 7.39
C VAL A 107 -3.72 4.47 8.88
N ASP A 108 -4.27 5.55 9.41
CA ASP A 108 -4.37 5.73 10.87
C ASP A 108 -5.12 4.55 11.49
N SER A 109 -4.56 3.97 12.56
CA SER A 109 -5.15 2.82 13.26
C SER A 109 -6.61 3.02 13.71
N SER A 110 -7.03 4.25 14.02
CA SER A 110 -8.42 4.60 14.36
C SER A 110 -9.38 4.58 13.17
N LYS A 111 -8.86 4.42 11.95
CA LYS A 111 -9.62 4.50 10.69
C LYS A 111 -9.65 3.19 9.91
N VAL A 112 -9.17 2.09 10.49
CA VAL A 112 -9.06 0.79 9.82
C VAL A 112 -10.41 0.28 9.29
N ASP A 113 -11.48 0.36 10.09
CA ASP A 113 -12.81 -0.12 9.68
C ASP A 113 -13.37 0.70 8.51
N ASP A 114 -13.24 2.02 8.58
CA ASP A 114 -13.65 2.93 7.51
C ASP A 114 -12.83 2.71 6.23
N ALA A 115 -11.51 2.50 6.37
CA ALA A 115 -10.62 2.15 5.26
C ALA A 115 -11.04 0.85 4.60
N CYS A 116 -11.41 -0.16 5.41
CA CYS A 116 -11.89 -1.44 4.95
C CYS A 116 -13.15 -1.30 4.08
N GLU A 117 -14.20 -0.68 4.61
CA GLU A 117 -15.46 -0.51 3.87
C GLU A 117 -15.26 0.21 2.54
N LYS A 118 -14.51 1.32 2.58
CA LYS A 118 -14.20 2.14 1.40
C LYS A 118 -13.36 1.38 0.37
N LEU A 119 -12.32 0.68 0.81
CA LEU A 119 -11.43 -0.07 -0.07
C LEU A 119 -12.14 -1.26 -0.70
N MET A 120 -12.91 -2.04 0.07
CA MET A 120 -13.71 -3.15 -0.46
C MET A 120 -14.67 -2.67 -1.55
N THR A 121 -15.40 -1.59 -1.28
CA THR A 121 -16.33 -0.97 -2.25
C THR A 121 -15.60 -0.52 -3.51
N ARG A 122 -14.45 0.14 -3.34
CA ARG A 122 -13.65 0.65 -4.46
C ARG A 122 -13.10 -0.47 -5.33
N LEU A 123 -12.56 -1.52 -4.70
CA LEU A 123 -12.01 -2.68 -5.39
C LEU A 123 -13.12 -3.41 -6.14
N ARG A 124 -14.23 -3.76 -5.51
CA ARG A 124 -15.41 -4.36 -6.20
C ARG A 124 -15.77 -3.56 -7.45
N ARG A 125 -15.96 -2.24 -7.31
CA ARG A 125 -16.29 -1.35 -8.44
C ARG A 125 -15.20 -1.33 -9.52
N MET A 126 -13.93 -1.30 -9.12
CA MET A 126 -12.79 -1.27 -10.05
C MET A 126 -12.69 -2.57 -10.86
N PHE A 127 -12.85 -3.72 -10.22
CA PHE A 127 -12.84 -5.02 -10.88
C PHE A 127 -13.99 -5.14 -11.87
N THR A 128 -15.22 -4.86 -11.43
CA THR A 128 -16.40 -4.98 -12.30
C THR A 128 -16.43 -3.94 -13.41
N LYS A 129 -16.27 -2.65 -13.09
CA LYS A 129 -16.43 -1.57 -14.08
C LYS A 129 -15.15 -1.25 -14.84
N GLY A 130 -13.99 -1.45 -14.21
CA GLY A 130 -12.69 -1.13 -14.81
C GLY A 130 -12.09 -2.27 -15.62
N PHE A 131 -12.37 -3.52 -15.23
CA PHE A 131 -11.78 -4.70 -15.87
C PHE A 131 -12.81 -5.69 -16.42
N GLY A 132 -14.11 -5.47 -16.19
CA GLY A 132 -15.15 -6.41 -16.62
C GLY A 132 -15.10 -7.76 -15.87
N VAL A 133 -14.48 -7.78 -14.68
CA VAL A 133 -14.27 -9.00 -13.89
C VAL A 133 -15.16 -8.98 -12.66
N ASP A 134 -15.97 -10.03 -12.50
CA ASP A 134 -16.72 -10.28 -11.28
C ASP A 134 -15.89 -11.11 -10.30
N VAL A 135 -15.42 -10.44 -9.24
CA VAL A 135 -14.63 -11.04 -8.14
C VAL A 135 -15.49 -11.56 -6.99
N GLY A 136 -16.82 -11.45 -7.08
CA GLY A 136 -17.75 -11.73 -6.00
C GLY A 136 -17.55 -10.80 -4.81
N ASP A 137 -17.83 -11.31 -3.62
CA ASP A 137 -17.61 -10.55 -2.38
C ASP A 137 -16.12 -10.26 -2.16
N VAL A 138 -15.86 -9.05 -1.67
CA VAL A 138 -14.56 -8.62 -1.17
C VAL A 138 -14.69 -8.39 0.32
N THR A 139 -13.82 -8.98 1.10
CA THR A 139 -13.83 -8.93 2.57
C THR A 139 -12.51 -8.44 3.13
N CYS A 140 -12.57 -7.79 4.28
CA CYS A 140 -11.44 -7.50 5.14
C CYS A 140 -11.29 -8.60 6.18
N THR A 141 -10.11 -9.20 6.28
CA THR A 141 -9.84 -10.26 7.26
C THR A 141 -8.63 -9.89 8.11
N PRO A 142 -8.78 -9.75 9.44
CA PRO A 142 -7.64 -9.60 10.34
C PRO A 142 -6.61 -10.71 10.12
N SER A 143 -5.35 -10.33 10.03
CA SER A 143 -4.24 -11.22 9.75
C SER A 143 -2.97 -10.64 10.37
N THR A 144 -1.88 -11.37 10.25
CA THR A 144 -0.53 -10.87 10.44
C THR A 144 0.15 -10.76 9.06
N LEU A 145 0.81 -9.63 8.78
CA LEU A 145 1.61 -9.48 7.56
C LEU A 145 2.93 -10.27 7.70
N VAL A 146 3.49 -10.16 8.90
CA VAL A 146 4.66 -10.84 9.47
C VAL A 146 4.34 -11.08 10.94
N GLU A 147 5.09 -11.96 11.60
CA GLU A 147 4.82 -12.36 12.99
C GLU A 147 4.59 -11.15 13.92
N GLY A 148 3.43 -11.11 14.56
CA GLY A 148 3.08 -10.07 15.53
C GLY A 148 2.82 -8.67 14.95
N MET A 149 2.74 -8.48 13.62
CA MET A 149 2.35 -7.20 13.00
C MET A 149 0.89 -7.23 12.53
N PRO A 150 -0.03 -6.46 13.17
CA PRO A 150 -1.41 -6.35 12.74
C PRO A 150 -1.52 -5.87 11.30
N TYR A 151 -2.36 -6.55 10.52
CA TYR A 151 -2.62 -6.30 9.11
C TYR A 151 -4.03 -6.75 8.77
N ILE A 152 -4.70 -6.03 7.87
CA ILE A 152 -5.99 -6.49 7.35
C ILE A 152 -5.81 -6.93 5.90
N SER A 153 -5.92 -8.22 5.65
CA SER A 153 -5.84 -8.78 4.31
C SER A 153 -7.15 -8.54 3.56
N ILE A 154 -7.06 -8.09 2.31
CA ILE A 154 -8.22 -8.05 1.41
C ILE A 154 -8.36 -9.40 0.72
N ARG A 155 -9.52 -10.04 0.93
CA ARG A 155 -9.86 -11.32 0.30
C ARG A 155 -10.96 -11.13 -0.72
N PHE A 156 -10.86 -11.88 -1.81
CA PHE A 156 -11.85 -11.92 -2.88
C PHE A 156 -12.48 -13.31 -2.91
N LYS A 157 -13.81 -13.39 -2.97
CA LYS A 157 -14.56 -14.66 -3.06
C LYS A 157 -14.11 -15.48 -4.26
N ARG A 158 -13.86 -14.82 -5.39
CA ARG A 158 -13.25 -15.43 -6.58
C ARG A 158 -11.79 -15.01 -6.70
N ALA A 159 -10.95 -15.58 -5.85
CA ALA A 159 -9.54 -15.21 -5.73
C ALA A 159 -8.74 -15.37 -7.05
N SER A 160 -9.00 -16.41 -7.84
CA SER A 160 -8.32 -16.64 -9.12
C SER A 160 -8.56 -15.49 -10.12
N GLU A 161 -9.81 -15.06 -10.25
CA GLU A 161 -10.21 -13.93 -11.09
C GLU A 161 -9.55 -12.64 -10.63
N ALA A 162 -9.54 -12.41 -9.31
CA ALA A 162 -8.90 -11.24 -8.73
C ALA A 162 -7.40 -11.23 -9.02
N LEU A 163 -6.71 -12.35 -8.73
CA LEU A 163 -5.27 -12.50 -8.92
C LEU A 163 -4.86 -12.33 -10.38
N ARG A 164 -5.67 -12.78 -11.35
CA ARG A 164 -5.39 -12.58 -12.78
C ARG A 164 -5.29 -11.10 -13.15
N VAL A 165 -6.15 -10.25 -12.58
CA VAL A 165 -6.06 -8.80 -12.79
C VAL A 165 -4.88 -8.22 -12.02
N LEU A 166 -4.71 -8.57 -10.74
CA LEU A 166 -3.62 -8.04 -9.90
C LEU A 166 -2.24 -8.31 -10.51
N LYS A 167 -2.02 -9.50 -11.07
CA LYS A 167 -0.79 -9.87 -11.78
C LYS A 167 -0.46 -8.96 -12.97
N GLN A 168 -1.45 -8.38 -13.65
CA GLN A 168 -1.20 -7.42 -14.76
C GLN A 168 -0.58 -6.10 -14.28
N PHE A 169 -0.63 -5.87 -12.96
CA PHE A 169 -0.07 -4.72 -12.27
C PHE A 169 1.11 -5.08 -11.34
N GLY A 170 1.58 -6.33 -11.38
CA GLY A 170 2.63 -6.82 -10.48
C GLY A 170 2.21 -6.86 -9.00
N VAL A 171 0.90 -6.89 -8.71
CA VAL A 171 0.42 -6.95 -7.32
C VAL A 171 0.17 -8.40 -6.92
N THR A 172 0.79 -8.85 -5.83
CA THR A 172 0.63 -10.22 -5.30
C THR A 172 -0.48 -10.31 -4.27
N GLU A 173 -0.66 -9.27 -3.46
CA GLU A 173 -1.72 -9.12 -2.48
C GLU A 173 -2.02 -7.64 -2.21
N ILE A 174 -3.20 -7.37 -1.64
CA ILE A 174 -3.59 -6.05 -1.15
C ILE A 174 -4.00 -6.20 0.31
N GLY A 175 -3.57 -5.25 1.13
CA GLY A 175 -4.14 -5.12 2.47
C GLY A 175 -3.92 -3.77 3.09
N ILE A 176 -4.45 -3.62 4.29
CA ILE A 176 -4.39 -2.39 5.06
C ILE A 176 -3.37 -2.58 6.18
N LEU A 177 -2.45 -1.63 6.26
CA LEU A 177 -1.44 -1.54 7.32
C LEU A 177 -1.86 -0.42 8.29
N PRO A 178 -2.36 -0.75 9.49
CA PRO A 178 -2.60 0.27 10.51
C PRO A 178 -1.26 0.92 10.90
N LEU A 179 -1.20 2.25 10.95
CA LEU A 179 -0.09 3.05 11.44
C LEU A 179 -0.39 3.56 12.85
#